data_AF-A0A8T4RDJ6-F1
#
_entry.id   AF-A0A8T4RDJ6-F1
#
_cell.length_a   1.000
_cell.length_b   1.000
_cell.length_c   1.000
_cell.angle_alpha   90.00
_cell.angle_beta   90.00
_cell.angle_gamma   90.00
#
_symmetry.space_group_name_H-M   'P 1'
#
loop_
_entity.id
_entity.type
_entity.pdbx_description
1 polymer ?
#
loop_
_entity_poly.entity_id
_entity_poly.type
_entity_poly.pdbx_seq_one_letter_code
_entity_poly.pdbx_strand_id
1 'polypeptide(L)'
;MMPQTHLLISLLLTVVFYPVFGPVTLWILVGGVLIDVDHPLVYLARFKNFSLKKAVHYFESNKDLMPALFIFHTVEFLAIMVVLSFFYRPAVWFTIGMFVHYLADWFSEYRKSGKLLKPYSFFYWLRIRKSYKG
;
A
#
# COMPACT_ATOMS: atom_id res chain seq x y z
N MET A 1 0.11 5.24 -6.41
CA MET A 1 1.17 5.71 -7.35
C MET A 1 1.68 4.48 -8.10
N MET A 2 2.74 4.56 -8.92
CA MET A 2 3.28 3.37 -9.57
C MET A 2 4.12 2.54 -8.59
N PRO A 3 4.06 1.19 -8.62
CA PRO A 3 4.86 0.33 -7.74
C PRO A 3 6.37 0.61 -7.82
N GLN A 4 6.87 0.97 -9.01
CA GLN A 4 8.27 1.34 -9.22
C GLN A 4 8.68 2.57 -8.40
N THR A 5 7.77 3.54 -8.21
CA THR A 5 8.05 4.73 -7.41
C THR A 5 8.07 4.40 -5.92
N HIS A 6 7.20 3.51 -5.44
CA HIS A 6 7.23 3.03 -4.06
C HIS A 6 8.52 2.26 -3.75
N LEU A 7 8.96 1.39 -4.68
CA LEU A 7 10.24 0.70 -4.60
C LEU A 7 11.41 1.70 -4.50
N LEU A 8 11.45 2.71 -5.39
CA LEU A 8 12.51 3.71 -5.40
C LEU A 8 12.55 4.51 -4.08
N ILE A 9 11.40 4.99 -3.60
CA ILE A 9 11.32 5.74 -2.34
C ILE A 9 11.80 4.86 -1.17
N SER A 10 11.35 3.61 -1.12
CA SER A 10 11.72 2.67 -0.04
C SER A 10 13.22 2.34 -0.07
N LEU A 11 13.80 2.21 -1.27
CA LEU A 11 15.23 2.00 -1.46
C LEU A 11 16.03 3.21 -0.99
N LEU A 12 15.65 4.42 -1.42
CA LEU A 12 16.31 5.65 -0.98
C LEU A 12 16.26 5.79 0.54
N LEU A 13 15.11 5.54 1.15
CA LEU A 13 14.94 5.60 2.60
C LEU A 13 15.83 4.58 3.31
N THR A 14 15.91 3.35 2.77
CA THR A 14 16.80 2.30 3.29
C THR A 14 18.25 2.72 3.22
N VAL A 15 18.72 3.23 2.08
CA VAL A 15 20.10 3.70 1.89
C VAL A 15 20.45 4.82 2.87
N VAL A 16 19.53 5.74 3.13
CA VAL A 16 19.74 6.84 4.10
C VAL A 16 19.89 6.32 5.53
N PHE A 17 19.09 5.37 5.96
CA PHE A 17 19.13 4.86 7.34
C PHE A 17 20.17 3.74 7.56
N TYR A 18 20.57 3.03 6.52
CA TYR A 18 21.46 1.86 6.62
C TYR A 18 22.80 2.14 7.35
N PRO A 19 23.51 3.27 7.14
CA PRO A 19 24.79 3.52 7.82
C PRO A 19 24.68 3.61 9.34
N VAL A 20 23.53 4.05 9.86
CA VAL A 20 23.32 4.28 11.29
C VAL A 20 22.70 3.06 11.97
N PHE A 21 21.77 2.38 11.30
CA PHE A 21 20.95 1.33 11.91
C PHE A 21 21.27 -0.08 11.37
N GLY A 22 22.05 -0.19 10.30
CA GLY A 22 22.52 -1.44 9.73
C GLY A 22 21.43 -2.25 9.01
N PRO A 23 21.61 -3.58 8.86
CA PRO A 23 20.75 -4.44 8.03
C PRO A 23 19.27 -4.47 8.42
N VAL A 24 18.92 -4.07 9.65
CA VAL A 24 17.51 -4.01 10.08
C VAL A 24 16.69 -3.03 9.24
N THR A 25 17.32 -2.03 8.60
CA THR A 25 16.63 -1.07 7.73
C THR A 25 16.16 -1.69 6.43
N LEU A 26 16.65 -2.87 6.03
CA LEU A 26 16.13 -3.61 4.86
C LEU A 26 14.64 -3.93 5.00
N TRP A 27 14.11 -3.99 6.22
CA TRP A 27 12.68 -4.13 6.46
C TRP A 27 11.85 -2.95 5.95
N ILE A 28 12.45 -1.76 5.76
CA ILE A 28 11.79 -0.63 5.08
C ILE A 28 11.41 -1.01 3.64
N LEU A 29 12.33 -1.64 2.89
CA LEU A 29 12.04 -2.12 1.53
C LEU A 29 10.89 -3.12 1.55
N VAL A 30 10.92 -4.07 2.48
CA VAL A 30 9.87 -5.08 2.61
C VAL A 30 8.53 -4.39 2.91
N GLY A 31 8.47 -3.51 3.91
CA GLY A 31 7.25 -2.81 4.28
C GLY A 31 6.70 -1.90 3.18
N GLY A 32 7.57 -1.16 2.49
CA GLY A 32 7.16 -0.21 1.45
C GLY A 32 6.77 -0.85 0.11
N VAL A 33 7.19 -2.09 -0.16
CA VAL A 33 6.87 -2.81 -1.40
C VAL A 33 5.80 -3.87 -1.19
N LEU A 34 5.80 -4.58 -0.06
CA LEU A 34 4.87 -5.69 0.18
C LEU A 34 3.42 -5.23 0.26
N ILE A 35 3.17 -3.98 0.67
CA ILE A 35 1.83 -3.39 0.65
C ILE A 35 1.19 -3.45 -0.74
N ASP A 36 1.98 -3.23 -1.80
CA ASP A 36 1.47 -3.21 -3.17
C ASP A 36 0.93 -4.56 -3.66
N VAL A 37 1.20 -5.66 -2.95
CA VAL A 37 0.71 -7.01 -3.28
C VAL A 37 -0.82 -7.08 -3.32
N ASP A 38 -1.53 -6.18 -2.60
CA ASP A 38 -2.99 -6.13 -2.70
C ASP A 38 -3.47 -5.90 -4.14
N HIS A 39 -2.75 -5.12 -4.95
CA HIS A 39 -3.15 -4.80 -6.33
C HIS A 39 -3.26 -6.06 -7.20
N PRO A 40 -2.18 -6.84 -7.42
CA PRO A 40 -2.28 -8.07 -8.20
C PRO A 40 -3.25 -9.09 -7.57
N LEU A 41 -3.40 -9.14 -6.25
CA LEU A 41 -4.39 -10.01 -5.60
C LEU A 41 -5.83 -9.61 -5.92
N VAL A 42 -6.16 -8.32 -5.83
CA VAL A 42 -7.48 -7.78 -6.20
C VAL A 42 -7.76 -8.02 -7.67
N TYR A 43 -6.78 -7.77 -8.54
CA TYR A 43 -6.89 -8.04 -9.97
C TYR A 43 -7.14 -9.52 -10.25
N LEU A 44 -6.37 -10.41 -9.62
CA LEU A 44 -6.54 -11.86 -9.73
C LEU A 44 -7.93 -12.29 -9.25
N ALA A 45 -8.39 -11.78 -8.12
CA ALA A 45 -9.71 -12.12 -7.58
C ALA A 45 -10.83 -11.74 -8.54
N ARG A 46 -10.71 -10.58 -9.21
CA ARG A 46 -11.71 -10.03 -10.13
C ARG A 46 -11.69 -10.68 -11.52
N PHE A 47 -10.51 -10.82 -12.11
CA PHE A 47 -10.37 -11.25 -13.51
C PHE A 47 -9.89 -12.69 -13.68
N LYS A 48 -9.56 -13.38 -12.58
CA LYS A 48 -8.97 -14.74 -12.58
C LYS A 48 -7.75 -14.84 -13.51
N ASN A 49 -6.98 -13.75 -13.60
CA ASN A 49 -5.85 -13.61 -14.51
C ASN A 49 -4.58 -13.27 -13.73
N PHE A 50 -3.53 -14.07 -13.93
CA PHE A 50 -2.24 -13.95 -13.22
C PHE A 50 -1.23 -13.00 -13.90
N SER A 51 -1.61 -12.35 -15.00
CA SER A 51 -0.70 -11.45 -15.71
C SER A 51 -0.47 -10.16 -14.91
N LEU A 52 0.69 -10.08 -14.24
CA LEU A 52 1.11 -8.88 -13.50
C LEU A 52 1.15 -7.64 -14.39
N LYS A 53 1.57 -7.78 -15.65
CA LYS A 53 1.57 -6.66 -16.61
C LYS A 53 0.16 -6.11 -16.83
N LYS A 54 -0.84 -7.00 -16.97
CA LYS A 54 -2.25 -6.57 -17.10
C LYS A 54 -2.78 -5.97 -15.81
N ALA A 55 -2.39 -6.49 -14.65
CA ALA A 55 -2.76 -5.93 -13.35
C ALA A 55 -2.22 -4.51 -13.17
N VAL A 56 -0.94 -4.27 -13.48
CA VAL A 56 -0.34 -2.92 -13.43
C VAL A 56 -1.09 -1.99 -14.38
N HIS A 57 -1.28 -2.39 -15.64
CA HIS A 57 -2.00 -1.57 -16.61
C HIS A 57 -3.45 -1.25 -16.20
N TYR A 58 -4.10 -2.21 -15.54
CA TYR A 58 -5.44 -2.04 -15.01
C TYR A 58 -5.50 -0.92 -13.96
N PHE A 59 -4.62 -0.94 -12.95
CA PHE A 59 -4.58 0.09 -11.92
C PHE A 59 -3.99 1.42 -12.40
N GLU A 60 -3.13 1.41 -13.42
CA GLU A 60 -2.67 2.62 -14.13
C GLU A 60 -3.82 3.38 -14.78
N SER A 61 -4.76 2.66 -15.38
CA SER A 61 -5.83 3.26 -16.18
C SER A 61 -6.84 4.08 -15.34
N ASN A 62 -6.78 4.01 -13.99
CA ASN A 62 -7.69 4.67 -13.04
C ASN A 62 -9.19 4.46 -13.35
N LYS A 63 -9.54 3.44 -14.15
CA LYS A 63 -10.93 3.19 -14.57
C LYS A 63 -11.77 2.47 -13.53
N ASP A 64 -11.23 2.23 -12.35
CA ASP A 64 -11.87 1.36 -11.39
C ASP A 64 -12.70 2.13 -10.35
N LEU A 65 -13.99 2.27 -10.67
CA LEU A 65 -15.03 2.88 -9.84
C LEU A 65 -15.56 1.93 -8.74
N MET A 66 -15.18 0.65 -8.75
CA MET A 66 -15.65 -0.32 -7.75
C MET A 66 -14.74 -0.35 -6.52
N PRO A 67 -15.28 -0.16 -5.31
CA PRO A 67 -14.49 -0.19 -4.09
C PRO A 67 -14.00 -1.62 -3.81
N ALA A 68 -12.77 -1.91 -4.21
CA ALA A 68 -12.03 -3.07 -3.74
C ALA A 68 -11.39 -2.78 -2.39
N LEU A 69 -11.34 -3.80 -1.53
CA LEU A 69 -10.60 -3.74 -0.28
C LEU A 69 -9.14 -4.13 -0.55
N PHE A 70 -8.22 -3.23 -0.25
CA PHE A 70 -6.78 -3.47 -0.27
C PHE A 70 -6.35 -3.61 1.19
N ILE A 71 -6.21 -4.86 1.67
CA ILE A 71 -6.08 -5.16 3.11
C ILE A 71 -4.85 -4.49 3.71
N PHE A 72 -3.70 -4.55 3.03
CA PHE A 72 -2.46 -3.92 3.47
C PHE A 72 -2.46 -2.39 3.34
N HIS A 73 -3.41 -1.83 2.57
CA HIS A 73 -3.67 -0.40 2.48
C HIS A 73 -4.79 0.08 3.43
N THR A 74 -5.16 -0.73 4.43
CA THR A 74 -6.11 -0.30 5.47
C THR A 74 -5.40 0.35 6.66
N VAL A 75 -5.98 1.43 7.21
CA VAL A 75 -5.52 2.07 8.45
C VAL A 75 -5.53 1.11 9.62
N GLU A 76 -6.43 0.11 9.60
CA GLU A 76 -6.46 -0.97 10.59
C GLU A 76 -5.20 -1.84 10.51
N PHE A 77 -4.75 -2.21 9.30
CA PHE A 77 -3.49 -2.94 9.13
C PHE A 77 -2.28 -2.10 9.55
N LEU A 78 -2.25 -0.81 9.19
CA LEU A 78 -1.21 0.10 9.68
C LEU A 78 -1.20 0.19 11.21
N ALA A 79 -2.35 0.29 11.86
CA ALA A 79 -2.46 0.32 13.32
C ALA A 79 -1.93 -0.96 13.97
N ILE A 80 -2.25 -2.14 13.40
CA ILE A 80 -1.69 -3.42 13.85
C ILE A 80 -0.16 -3.41 13.76
N MET A 81 0.40 -2.90 12.66
CA MET A 81 1.85 -2.84 12.47
C MET A 81 2.52 -1.85 13.43
N VAL A 82 1.88 -0.72 13.72
CA VAL A 82 2.31 0.22 14.76
C VAL A 82 2.33 -0.46 16.13
N VAL A 83 1.28 -1.19 16.51
CA VAL A 83 1.26 -1.94 17.78
C VAL A 83 2.38 -2.99 17.81
N LEU A 84 2.57 -3.75 16.73
CA LEU A 84 3.62 -4.76 16.64
C LEU A 84 5.03 -4.15 16.75
N SER A 85 5.21 -2.91 16.30
CA SER A 85 6.49 -2.20 16.36
C SER A 85 7.00 -1.98 17.80
N PHE A 86 6.12 -1.93 18.80
CA PHE A 86 6.51 -1.83 20.21
C PHE A 86 7.12 -3.12 20.77
N PHE A 87 6.84 -4.27 20.14
CA PHE A 87 7.25 -5.58 20.64
C PHE A 87 8.33 -6.24 19.77
N TYR A 88 8.45 -5.83 18.51
CA TYR A 88 9.34 -6.47 17.54
C TYR A 88 10.12 -5.43 16.73
N ARG A 89 11.44 -5.35 16.94
CA ARG A 89 12.29 -4.32 16.33
C ARG A 89 12.24 -4.28 14.79
N PRO A 90 12.21 -5.39 14.06
CA PRO A 90 11.99 -5.36 12.61
C PRO A 90 10.66 -4.72 12.19
N ALA A 91 9.60 -4.88 12.99
CA ALA A 91 8.30 -4.28 12.69
C ALA A 91 8.35 -2.75 12.73
N VAL A 92 9.25 -2.12 13.49
CA VAL A 92 9.47 -0.67 13.44
C VAL A 92 9.86 -0.23 12.03
N TRP A 93 10.90 -0.86 11.47
CA TRP A 93 11.44 -0.51 10.16
C TRP A 93 10.49 -0.85 9.01
N PHE A 94 9.79 -1.98 9.13
CA PHE A 94 8.69 -2.34 8.24
C PHE A 94 7.59 -1.28 8.27
N THR A 95 7.15 -0.86 9.46
CA THR A 95 6.10 0.16 9.64
C THR A 95 6.52 1.51 9.10
N ILE A 96 7.79 1.90 9.22
CA ILE A 96 8.32 3.13 8.60
C ILE A 96 8.18 3.07 7.07
N GLY A 97 8.61 1.97 6.45
CA GLY A 97 8.46 1.77 5.01
C GLY A 97 6.99 1.82 4.57
N MET A 98 6.12 1.17 5.35
CA MET A 98 4.67 1.24 5.13
C MET A 98 4.10 2.65 5.24
N PHE A 99 4.47 3.37 6.29
CA PHE A 99 3.93 4.70 6.56
C PHE A 99 4.31 5.67 5.44
N VAL A 100 5.57 5.63 4.98
CA VAL A 100 6.02 6.43 3.84
C VAL A 100 5.30 6.04 2.55
N HIS A 101 5.02 4.76 2.34
CA HIS A 101 4.20 4.30 1.22
C HIS A 101 2.81 4.95 1.24
N TYR A 102 2.12 4.91 2.40
CA TYR A 102 0.79 5.53 2.57
C TYR A 102 0.81 7.02 2.27
N LEU A 103 1.80 7.75 2.81
CA LEU A 103 1.94 9.18 2.56
C LEU A 103 2.12 9.50 1.07
N ALA A 104 2.93 8.71 0.36
CA ALA A 104 3.15 8.90 -1.06
C ALA A 104 1.88 8.63 -1.88
N ASP A 105 1.10 7.63 -1.49
CA ASP A 105 -0.17 7.31 -2.12
C ASP A 105 -1.22 8.40 -1.89
N TRP A 106 -1.43 8.82 -0.64
CA TRP A 106 -2.32 9.92 -0.28
C TRP A 106 -1.97 11.21 -1.00
N PHE A 107 -0.69 11.57 -1.02
CA PHE A 107 -0.22 12.76 -1.72
C PHE A 107 -0.48 12.69 -3.22
N SER A 108 -0.22 11.53 -3.85
CA SER A 108 -0.48 11.31 -5.27
C SER A 108 -1.97 11.41 -5.62
N GLU A 109 -2.83 10.78 -4.81
CA GLU A 109 -4.29 10.79 -5.00
C GLU A 109 -4.88 12.19 -4.80
N TYR A 110 -4.46 12.87 -3.73
CA TYR A 110 -4.91 14.22 -3.42
C TYR A 110 -4.48 15.21 -4.50
N ARG A 111 -3.22 15.14 -4.99
CA ARG A 111 -2.78 15.96 -6.12
C ARG A 111 -3.58 15.73 -7.40
N LYS A 112 -3.99 14.48 -7.67
CA LYS A 112 -4.71 14.14 -8.91
C LYS A 112 -6.18 14.47 -8.88
N SER A 113 -6.84 14.38 -7.72
CA SER A 113 -8.30 14.42 -7.62
C SER A 113 -8.87 15.34 -6.55
N GLY A 114 -8.02 15.95 -5.71
CA GLY A 114 -8.43 16.76 -4.56
C GLY A 114 -9.04 15.97 -3.41
N LYS A 115 -9.06 14.63 -3.48
CA LYS A 115 -9.60 13.73 -2.46
C LYS A 115 -8.85 12.40 -2.44
N LEU A 116 -9.06 11.61 -1.38
CA LEU A 116 -8.61 10.22 -1.32
C LEU A 116 -9.65 9.34 -2.04
N LEU A 117 -9.19 8.51 -2.98
CA LEU A 117 -10.06 7.72 -3.85
C LEU A 117 -10.27 6.31 -3.30
N LYS A 118 -9.23 5.73 -2.70
CA LYS A 118 -9.28 4.37 -2.16
C LYS A 118 -9.99 4.32 -0.80
N PRO A 119 -10.74 3.23 -0.50
CA PRO A 119 -11.26 3.02 0.84
C PRO A 119 -10.14 2.53 1.77
N TYR A 120 -9.41 3.47 2.38
CA TYR A 120 -8.32 3.21 3.34
C TYR A 120 -8.78 2.63 4.68
N SER A 121 -10.06 2.31 4.88
CA SER A 121 -10.54 1.66 6.09
C SER A 121 -11.43 0.48 5.73
N PHE A 122 -11.24 -0.63 6.43
CA PHE A 122 -12.11 -1.80 6.33
C PHE A 122 -13.57 -1.44 6.66
N PHE A 123 -13.80 -0.70 7.73
CA PHE A 123 -15.14 -0.27 8.13
C PHE A 123 -15.77 0.68 7.10
N TYR A 124 -14.98 1.60 6.55
CA TYR A 124 -15.45 2.47 5.47
C TYR A 124 -15.82 1.67 4.21
N TRP A 125 -14.98 0.71 3.83
CA TRP A 125 -15.27 -0.22 2.73
C TRP A 125 -16.57 -1.00 2.97
N LEU A 126 -16.79 -1.53 4.18
CA LEU A 126 -18.03 -2.23 4.55
C LEU A 126 -19.28 -1.37 4.36
N ARG A 127 -19.18 -0.06 4.62
CA ARG A 127 -20.26 0.91 4.43
C ARG A 127 -20.55 1.14 2.95
N ILE A 128 -19.54 1.41 2.14
CA ILE A 128 -19.74 1.80 0.74
C ILE A 128 -19.99 0.61 -0.18
N ARG A 129 -19.48 -0.59 0.11
CA ARG A 129 -19.60 -1.76 -0.79
C ARG A 129 -21.04 -2.15 -1.11
N LYS A 130 -21.99 -1.83 -0.22
CA LYS A 130 -23.42 -2.11 -0.44
C LYS A 130 -24.02 -1.20 -1.51
N SER A 131 -23.52 0.02 -1.66
CA SER A 131 -23.97 1.00 -2.66
C SER A 131 -23.51 0.69 -4.08
N TYR A 132 -22.58 -0.25 -4.24
CA TYR A 132 -22.02 -0.69 -5.54
C TYR A 132 -22.49 -2.09 -5.97
N LYS A 133 -23.37 -2.73 -5.20
CA LYS A 133 -24.10 -3.91 -5.66
C LYS A 133 -25.24 -3.45 -6.58
N GLY A 134 -24.88 -3.08 -7.81
CA GLY A 134 -25.81 -3.04 -8.95
C GLY A 134 -25.95 -4.44 -9.53
#